data_AF-A0AA43KV12-F1
#
_entry.id   AF-A0AA43KV12-F1
#
_cell.length_a   1.000
_cell.length_b   1.000
_cell.length_c   1.000
_cell.angle_alpha   90.00
_cell.angle_beta   90.00
_cell.angle_gamma   90.00
#
_symmetry.space_group_name_H-M   'P 1'
#
loop_
_entity.id
_entity.type
_entity.pdbx_description
1 polymer ?
#
loop_
_entity_poly.entity_id
_entity_poly.type
_entity_poly.pdbx_seq_one_letter_code
_entity_poly.pdbx_strand_id
1 'polypeptide(L)'
;MFDGIRLRKKLGNKAPNLDLLDVKATYYDTGWDYYIVHGLCSFDIELRWNSNCRVIEIWGNPLYFQQGHNFTADIKIFQEAIKSIEKIIEIDLQEATVTQIEYGKTFEVILKPSLYISGHLGNDGLCMWEKECDSGAIRHFDDNKEKIHIKLYDVGKNIRDKHRKSTLHLVKEAGWKKDHNYIRFEVVYKSPELLNNQKPLLYKDLFTDRMLDVFNEDLYCQYNRITKKQTLDIPKTKKELGTGSIILHVLAESLLE
;
A
#
# COMPACT_ATOMS: atom_id res chain seq x y z
N MET A 1 5.88 5.54 4.45
CA MET A 1 5.18 6.50 3.57
C MET A 1 3.72 6.09 3.49
N PHE A 2 2.80 7.00 3.78
CA PHE A 2 1.36 6.72 3.64
C PHE A 2 0.96 6.60 2.17
N ASP A 3 0.01 5.71 1.89
CA ASP A 3 -0.44 5.39 0.54
C ASP A 3 -1.97 5.32 0.46
N GLY A 4 -2.58 4.12 0.39
CA GLY A 4 -4.03 3.98 0.52
C GLY A 4 -4.54 4.35 1.93
N ILE A 5 -5.73 4.95 2.01
CA ILE A 5 -6.41 5.25 3.28
C ILE A 5 -7.91 5.00 3.19
N ARG A 6 -8.49 4.46 4.26
CA ARG A 6 -9.93 4.40 4.49
C ARG A 6 -10.32 5.30 5.65
N LEU A 7 -11.16 6.28 5.36
CA LEU A 7 -11.74 7.17 6.36
C LEU A 7 -13.21 6.84 6.55
N ARG A 8 -13.68 6.87 7.80
CA ARG A 8 -15.10 6.76 8.15
C ARG A 8 -15.48 7.92 9.06
N LYS A 9 -16.57 8.61 8.76
CA LYS A 9 -17.10 9.68 9.61
C LYS A 9 -18.61 9.55 9.77
N LYS A 10 -19.08 9.63 11.01
CA LYS A 10 -20.51 9.83 11.31
C LYS A 10 -20.80 11.33 11.24
N LEU A 11 -21.79 11.71 10.45
CA LEU A 11 -22.18 13.09 10.26
C LEU A 11 -23.29 13.49 11.23
N GLY A 12 -23.23 14.73 11.69
CA GLY A 12 -24.36 15.42 12.31
C GLY A 12 -25.39 15.78 11.25
N ASN A 13 -26.06 16.93 11.39
CA ASN A 13 -27.19 17.32 10.52
C ASN A 13 -26.82 17.71 9.08
N LYS A 14 -25.55 17.96 8.77
CA LYS A 14 -25.07 18.23 7.41
C LYS A 14 -24.90 16.93 6.62
N ALA A 15 -25.46 16.85 5.42
CA ALA A 15 -25.23 15.78 4.45
C ALA A 15 -24.03 16.15 3.54
N PRO A 16 -23.32 15.17 2.95
CA PRO A 16 -22.26 15.47 1.98
C PRO A 16 -22.87 16.05 0.70
N ASN A 17 -22.12 16.92 0.04
CA ASN A 17 -22.40 17.32 -1.34
C ASN A 17 -22.01 16.17 -2.28
N LEU A 18 -22.96 15.70 -3.08
CA LEU A 18 -22.81 14.54 -3.97
C LEU A 18 -23.03 14.92 -5.44
N ASP A 19 -23.36 16.18 -5.73
CA ASP A 19 -23.82 16.65 -7.05
C ASP A 19 -22.72 16.57 -8.13
N LEU A 20 -21.45 16.58 -7.70
CA LEU A 20 -20.28 16.51 -8.56
C LEU A 20 -19.69 15.09 -8.67
N LEU A 21 -20.38 14.09 -8.10
CA LEU A 21 -19.87 12.73 -8.03
C LEU A 21 -20.62 11.78 -8.95
N ASP A 22 -19.88 10.89 -9.58
CA ASP A 22 -20.46 9.85 -10.43
C ASP A 22 -21.05 8.73 -9.59
N VAL A 23 -22.34 8.43 -9.80
CA VAL A 23 -23.03 7.33 -9.13
C VAL A 23 -22.57 6.00 -9.74
N LYS A 24 -21.96 5.15 -8.93
CA LYS A 24 -21.52 3.79 -9.32
C LYS A 24 -22.59 2.74 -9.02
N ALA A 25 -23.24 2.84 -7.85
CA ALA A 25 -24.30 1.93 -7.43
C ALA A 25 -25.12 2.51 -6.28
N THR A 26 -26.38 2.09 -6.17
CA THR A 26 -27.27 2.40 -5.04
C THR A 26 -27.87 1.10 -4.52
N TYR A 27 -27.80 0.89 -3.21
CA TYR A 27 -28.29 -0.30 -2.51
C TYR A 27 -29.40 0.10 -1.54
N TYR A 28 -30.64 0.12 -2.05
CA TYR A 28 -31.83 0.57 -1.31
C TYR A 28 -32.12 -0.24 -0.03
N ASP A 29 -31.76 -1.52 -0.02
CA ASP A 29 -31.96 -2.46 1.09
C ASP A 29 -31.07 -2.14 2.30
N THR A 30 -29.87 -1.63 2.07
CA THR A 30 -28.90 -1.29 3.11
C THR A 30 -28.75 0.22 3.34
N GLY A 31 -29.32 1.03 2.44
CA GLY A 31 -29.24 2.49 2.45
C GLY A 31 -27.86 3.03 2.05
N TRP A 32 -27.01 2.20 1.40
CA TRP A 32 -25.69 2.61 0.92
C TRP A 32 -25.71 3.04 -0.54
N ASP A 33 -25.18 4.22 -0.79
CA ASP A 33 -24.90 4.76 -2.11
C ASP A 33 -23.39 4.82 -2.35
N TYR A 34 -22.96 4.50 -3.56
CA TYR A 34 -21.56 4.37 -3.97
C TYR A 34 -21.28 5.37 -5.07
N TYR A 35 -20.28 6.19 -4.83
CA TYR A 35 -19.87 7.30 -5.69
C TYR A 35 -18.39 7.22 -6.02
N ILE A 36 -18.02 7.89 -7.11
CA ILE A 36 -16.65 8.08 -7.54
C ILE A 36 -16.30 9.56 -7.50
N VAL A 37 -15.20 9.87 -6.83
CA VAL A 37 -14.56 11.19 -6.87
C VAL A 37 -13.39 11.10 -7.85
N HIS A 38 -13.51 11.79 -8.97
CA HIS A 38 -12.50 11.71 -10.03
C HIS A 38 -11.20 12.41 -9.67
N GLY A 39 -10.10 11.67 -9.80
CA GLY A 39 -8.76 12.17 -9.58
C GLY A 39 -7.99 12.44 -10.87
N LEU A 40 -6.73 12.83 -10.71
CA LEU A 40 -5.82 13.01 -11.84
C LEU A 40 -5.68 11.68 -12.60
N CYS A 41 -5.76 11.75 -13.93
CA CYS A 41 -5.53 10.60 -14.81
C CYS A 41 -6.37 9.34 -14.49
N SER A 42 -7.60 9.52 -14.02
CA SER A 42 -8.53 8.43 -13.62
C SER A 42 -8.09 7.63 -12.40
N PHE A 43 -7.22 8.20 -11.56
CA PHE A 43 -6.93 7.65 -10.24
C PHE A 43 -7.97 8.12 -9.25
N ASP A 44 -9.11 7.45 -9.28
CA ASP A 44 -10.30 7.88 -8.55
C ASP A 44 -10.31 7.42 -7.09
N ILE A 45 -11.10 8.11 -6.27
CA ILE A 45 -11.39 7.76 -4.89
C ILE A 45 -12.83 7.26 -4.80
N GLU A 46 -13.04 6.14 -4.11
CA GLU A 46 -14.37 5.63 -3.82
C GLU A 46 -14.96 6.35 -2.60
N LEU A 47 -16.21 6.78 -2.73
CA LEU A 47 -16.99 7.35 -1.64
C LEU A 47 -18.25 6.51 -1.44
N ARG A 48 -18.58 6.20 -0.19
CA ARG A 48 -19.83 5.55 0.18
C ARG A 48 -20.59 6.41 1.16
N TRP A 49 -21.87 6.57 0.93
CA TRP A 49 -22.76 7.32 1.81
C TRP A 49 -23.89 6.44 2.27
N ASN A 50 -24.12 6.40 3.60
CA ASN A 50 -25.28 5.77 4.18
C ASN A 50 -26.19 6.85 4.79
N SER A 51 -27.30 7.13 4.13
CA SER A 51 -28.24 8.18 4.53
C SER A 51 -28.98 7.84 5.83
N ASN A 52 -29.30 6.56 6.05
CA ASN A 52 -30.01 6.08 7.24
C ASN A 52 -29.19 6.27 8.52
N CYS A 53 -27.91 5.90 8.48
CA CYS A 53 -26.99 5.98 9.61
C CYS A 53 -26.19 7.28 9.67
N ARG A 54 -26.31 8.11 8.62
CA ARG A 54 -25.54 9.33 8.38
C ARG A 54 -24.02 9.09 8.43
N VAL A 55 -23.55 8.04 7.76
CA VAL A 55 -22.14 7.66 7.74
C VAL A 55 -21.58 7.82 6.34
N ILE A 56 -20.44 8.48 6.24
CA ILE A 56 -19.63 8.54 5.03
C ILE A 56 -18.37 7.71 5.19
N GLU A 57 -18.01 6.97 4.14
CA GLU A 57 -16.73 6.28 4.00
C GLU A 57 -16.03 6.73 2.74
N ILE A 58 -14.72 6.88 2.83
CA ILE A 58 -13.87 7.25 1.70
C ILE A 58 -12.74 6.23 1.65
N TRP A 59 -12.47 5.67 0.47
CA TRP A 59 -11.43 4.70 0.25
C TRP A 59 -10.68 4.99 -1.05
N GLY A 60 -9.36 5.03 -0.96
CA GLY A 60 -8.50 5.06 -2.13
C GLY A 60 -7.11 5.58 -1.79
N ASN A 61 -6.38 6.01 -2.82
CA ASN A 61 -4.99 6.44 -2.68
C ASN A 61 -4.85 7.94 -2.98
N PRO A 62 -4.66 8.79 -1.95
CA PRO A 62 -4.59 10.24 -2.12
C PRO A 62 -3.42 10.71 -2.98
N LEU A 63 -2.28 9.99 -2.99
CA LEU A 63 -1.13 10.35 -3.84
C LEU A 63 -1.44 10.11 -5.31
N TYR A 64 -1.99 8.96 -5.65
CA TYR A 64 -2.44 8.70 -7.02
C TYR A 64 -3.53 9.70 -7.44
N PHE A 65 -4.48 10.00 -6.58
CA PHE A 65 -5.55 10.98 -6.84
C PHE A 65 -5.00 12.37 -7.20
N GLN A 66 -3.98 12.85 -6.50
CA GLN A 66 -3.48 14.23 -6.64
C GLN A 66 -2.34 14.39 -7.64
N GLN A 67 -1.37 13.46 -7.66
CA GLN A 67 -0.16 13.56 -8.49
C GLN A 67 0.00 12.39 -9.48
N GLY A 68 -0.93 11.44 -9.49
CA GLY A 68 -0.95 10.35 -10.46
C GLY A 68 0.05 9.22 -10.19
N HIS A 69 0.82 9.25 -9.11
CA HIS A 69 1.73 8.18 -8.69
C HIS A 69 1.94 8.16 -7.17
N ASN A 70 2.48 7.05 -6.65
CA ASN A 70 2.91 6.92 -5.25
C ASN A 70 4.40 6.54 -5.11
N PHE A 71 5.20 6.71 -6.18
CA PHE A 71 6.61 6.35 -6.18
C PHE A 71 7.39 7.14 -5.11
N THR A 72 7.20 8.45 -5.08
CA THR A 72 7.50 9.34 -3.97
C THR A 72 6.22 9.66 -3.20
N ALA A 73 6.36 9.90 -1.91
CA ALA A 73 5.25 10.33 -1.06
C ALA A 73 5.64 11.59 -0.29
N ASP A 74 4.86 12.65 -0.47
CA ASP A 74 4.92 13.85 0.34
C ASP A 74 3.64 13.92 1.18
N ILE A 75 3.80 14.08 2.49
CA ILE A 75 2.68 14.24 3.43
C ILE A 75 1.83 15.46 3.06
N LYS A 76 2.43 16.55 2.55
CA LYS A 76 1.70 17.73 2.12
C LYS A 76 0.77 17.42 0.96
N ILE A 77 1.27 16.71 -0.06
CA ILE A 77 0.46 16.30 -1.22
C ILE A 77 -0.67 15.36 -0.77
N PHE A 78 -0.38 14.45 0.15
CA PHE A 78 -1.40 13.59 0.75
C PHE A 78 -2.50 14.40 1.45
N GLN A 79 -2.12 15.39 2.26
CA GLN A 79 -3.06 16.26 2.97
C GLN A 79 -3.87 17.15 2.01
N GLU A 80 -3.23 17.66 0.95
CA GLU A 80 -3.87 18.45 -0.10
C GLU A 80 -4.90 17.63 -0.86
N ALA A 81 -4.61 16.37 -1.18
CA ALA A 81 -5.54 15.45 -1.80
C ALA A 81 -6.82 15.27 -0.96
N ILE A 82 -6.67 15.02 0.34
CA ILE A 82 -7.82 14.92 1.25
C ILE A 82 -8.58 16.24 1.34
N LYS A 83 -7.88 17.40 1.43
CA LYS A 83 -8.52 18.72 1.42
C LYS A 83 -9.31 18.99 0.13
N SER A 84 -8.82 18.52 -1.02
CA SER A 84 -9.55 18.62 -2.29
C SER A 84 -10.85 17.82 -2.23
N ILE A 85 -10.81 16.61 -1.66
CA ILE A 85 -12.01 15.79 -1.45
C ILE A 85 -12.97 16.48 -0.48
N GLU A 86 -12.48 17.00 0.67
CA GLU A 86 -13.29 17.75 1.66
C GLU A 86 -14.05 18.91 1.01
N LYS A 87 -13.42 19.63 0.07
CA LYS A 87 -14.05 20.73 -0.68
C LYS A 87 -15.14 20.24 -1.63
N ILE A 88 -14.91 19.12 -2.33
CA ILE A 88 -15.89 18.56 -3.26
C ILE A 88 -17.15 18.10 -2.51
N ILE A 89 -16.97 17.41 -1.38
CA ILE A 89 -18.08 16.83 -0.62
C ILE A 89 -18.62 17.78 0.47
N GLU A 90 -17.98 18.93 0.66
CA GLU A 90 -18.25 19.92 1.71
C GLU A 90 -18.32 19.37 3.14
N ILE A 91 -17.53 18.35 3.44
CA ILE A 91 -17.43 17.73 4.77
C ILE A 91 -15.99 17.83 5.25
N ASP A 92 -15.80 18.35 6.46
CA ASP A 92 -14.54 18.26 7.18
C ASP A 92 -14.26 16.80 7.56
N LEU A 93 -13.05 16.31 7.28
CA LEU A 93 -12.61 14.94 7.56
C LEU A 93 -11.55 14.87 8.68
N GLN A 94 -11.17 15.98 9.33
CA GLN A 94 -10.16 15.99 10.40
C GLN A 94 -10.48 14.99 11.53
N GLU A 95 -11.75 14.96 11.95
CA GLU A 95 -12.25 14.04 12.98
C GLU A 95 -12.75 12.69 12.42
N ALA A 96 -12.46 12.36 11.16
CA ALA A 96 -12.79 11.04 10.62
C ALA A 96 -11.88 9.97 11.23
N THR A 97 -12.44 8.79 11.51
CA THR A 97 -11.65 7.63 11.96
C THR A 97 -10.94 7.00 10.76
N VAL A 98 -9.63 6.78 10.90
CA VAL A 98 -8.84 5.97 9.99
C VAL A 98 -9.13 4.51 10.28
N THR A 99 -9.89 3.86 9.39
CA THR A 99 -10.31 2.44 9.57
C THR A 99 -9.41 1.47 8.83
N GLN A 100 -8.63 1.96 7.87
CA GLN A 100 -7.59 1.20 7.20
C GLN A 100 -6.55 2.18 6.67
N ILE A 101 -5.28 1.81 6.69
CA ILE A 101 -4.22 2.61 6.05
C ILE A 101 -3.10 1.74 5.52
N GLU A 102 -2.51 2.15 4.40
CA GLU A 102 -1.33 1.54 3.82
C GLU A 102 -0.12 2.42 4.14
N TYR A 103 0.93 1.80 4.66
CA TYR A 103 2.21 2.44 4.93
C TYR A 103 3.35 1.60 4.37
N GLY A 104 4.20 2.19 3.54
CA GLY A 104 5.30 1.45 2.93
C GLY A 104 6.52 2.29 2.63
N LYS A 105 7.58 1.62 2.18
CA LYS A 105 8.81 2.26 1.74
C LYS A 105 9.25 1.66 0.41
N THR A 106 9.55 2.53 -0.54
CA THR A 106 10.23 2.19 -1.78
C THR A 106 11.72 2.34 -1.57
N PHE A 107 12.52 1.38 -2.01
CA PHE A 107 13.97 1.48 -1.99
C PHE A 107 14.57 0.79 -3.22
N GLU A 108 15.75 1.26 -3.62
CA GLU A 108 16.51 0.68 -4.71
C GLU A 108 17.28 -0.56 -4.24
N VAL A 109 17.37 -1.58 -5.09
CA VAL A 109 18.12 -2.80 -4.84
C VAL A 109 19.05 -3.10 -6.02
N ILE A 110 20.17 -3.75 -5.75
CA ILE A 110 21.10 -4.17 -6.81
C ILE A 110 20.53 -5.38 -7.56
N LEU A 111 19.95 -6.33 -6.82
CA LEU A 111 19.39 -7.56 -7.36
C LEU A 111 18.15 -7.29 -8.21
N LYS A 112 17.89 -8.19 -9.16
CA LYS A 112 16.61 -8.18 -9.89
C LYS A 112 15.44 -8.33 -8.91
N PRO A 113 14.33 -7.59 -9.07
CA PRO A 113 13.23 -7.63 -8.12
C PRO A 113 12.69 -9.03 -7.85
N SER A 114 12.55 -9.86 -8.90
CA SER A 114 12.06 -11.23 -8.76
C SER A 114 12.97 -12.12 -7.89
N LEU A 115 14.29 -11.95 -7.97
CA LEU A 115 15.26 -12.66 -7.12
C LEU A 115 15.25 -12.12 -5.68
N TYR A 116 15.06 -10.80 -5.54
CA TYR A 116 14.95 -10.19 -4.22
C TYR A 116 13.70 -10.71 -3.49
N ILE A 117 12.54 -10.67 -4.15
CA ILE A 117 11.26 -11.07 -3.59
C ILE A 117 11.23 -12.58 -3.30
N SER A 118 11.79 -13.41 -4.18
CA SER A 118 11.76 -14.86 -4.00
C SER A 118 12.49 -15.34 -2.73
N GLY A 119 13.54 -14.62 -2.30
CA GLY A 119 14.29 -14.93 -1.08
C GLY A 119 13.59 -14.58 0.24
N HIS A 120 12.42 -13.92 0.20
CA HIS A 120 11.69 -13.48 1.39
C HIS A 120 10.54 -14.43 1.75
N LEU A 121 10.69 -15.21 2.81
CA LEU A 121 9.69 -16.18 3.26
C LEU A 121 8.93 -15.67 4.49
N GLY A 122 7.68 -16.09 4.63
CA GLY A 122 6.89 -15.78 5.83
C GLY A 122 7.43 -16.52 7.04
N ASN A 123 7.55 -15.83 8.18
CA ASN A 123 7.84 -16.42 9.49
C ASN A 123 6.95 -15.74 10.55
N ASP A 124 7.07 -16.14 11.82
CA ASP A 124 6.44 -15.47 12.96
C ASP A 124 4.92 -15.25 12.79
N GLY A 125 4.21 -16.32 12.38
CA GLY A 125 2.76 -16.31 12.22
C GLY A 125 2.24 -15.70 10.92
N LEU A 126 3.13 -15.29 10.00
CA LEU A 126 2.75 -14.80 8.68
C LEU A 126 2.40 -15.95 7.72
N CYS A 127 1.19 -15.90 7.17
CA CYS A 127 0.78 -16.78 6.08
C CYS A 127 1.20 -16.17 4.74
N MET A 128 2.23 -16.74 4.12
CA MET A 128 2.73 -16.31 2.81
C MET A 128 1.88 -16.91 1.68
N TRP A 129 1.57 -16.10 0.68
CA TRP A 129 0.92 -16.54 -0.56
C TRP A 129 1.23 -15.61 -1.73
N GLU A 130 0.85 -16.04 -2.93
CA GLU A 130 1.07 -15.31 -4.18
C GLU A 130 -0.12 -15.58 -5.11
N LYS A 131 -0.58 -14.56 -5.84
CA LYS A 131 -1.57 -14.78 -6.90
C LYS A 131 -0.86 -15.29 -8.15
N GLU A 132 -1.53 -16.12 -8.93
CA GLU A 132 -0.98 -16.61 -10.20
C GLU A 132 -0.56 -15.46 -11.13
N CYS A 133 -1.34 -14.38 -11.19
CA CYS A 133 -1.04 -13.18 -11.99
C CYS A 133 0.16 -12.37 -11.47
N ASP A 134 0.55 -12.59 -10.22
CA ASP A 134 1.58 -11.84 -9.51
C ASP A 134 2.91 -12.60 -9.40
N SER A 135 2.98 -13.80 -10.01
CA SER A 135 4.11 -14.72 -9.86
C SER A 135 5.47 -14.08 -10.15
N GLY A 136 6.35 -14.10 -9.14
CA GLY A 136 7.69 -13.52 -9.15
C GLY A 136 7.74 -12.00 -9.03
N ALA A 137 6.59 -11.31 -8.90
CA ALA A 137 6.51 -9.86 -8.90
C ALA A 137 5.89 -9.25 -7.64
N ILE A 138 4.97 -9.95 -6.98
CA ILE A 138 4.40 -9.53 -5.69
C ILE A 138 4.31 -10.75 -4.78
N ARG A 139 4.80 -10.59 -3.56
CA ARG A 139 4.60 -11.55 -2.49
C ARG A 139 3.71 -10.95 -1.41
N HIS A 140 2.74 -11.74 -0.97
CA HIS A 140 1.77 -11.37 0.03
C HIS A 140 2.00 -12.14 1.32
N PHE A 141 1.78 -11.47 2.45
CA PHE A 141 1.79 -12.09 3.76
C PHE A 141 0.61 -11.56 4.57
N ASP A 142 -0.20 -12.44 5.13
CA ASP A 142 -1.29 -12.03 6.04
C ASP A 142 -0.98 -12.45 7.47
N ASP A 143 -1.30 -11.56 8.41
CA ASP A 143 -1.45 -11.88 9.83
C ASP A 143 -2.89 -11.57 10.24
N ASN A 144 -3.66 -12.62 10.49
CA ASN A 144 -5.06 -12.49 10.89
C ASN A 144 -5.21 -11.97 12.33
N LYS A 145 -4.22 -12.21 13.20
CA LYS A 145 -4.25 -11.79 14.61
C LYS A 145 -3.98 -10.28 14.72
N GLU A 146 -2.95 -9.80 14.04
CA GLU A 146 -2.62 -8.37 13.97
C GLU A 146 -3.47 -7.61 12.94
N LYS A 147 -4.30 -8.33 12.17
CA LYS A 147 -5.16 -7.78 11.13
C LYS A 147 -4.39 -6.90 10.13
N ILE A 148 -3.22 -7.38 9.74
CA ILE A 148 -2.37 -6.72 8.75
C ILE A 148 -2.26 -7.58 7.50
N HIS A 149 -1.92 -6.91 6.41
CA HIS A 149 -1.54 -7.55 5.16
C HIS A 149 -0.30 -6.87 4.61
N ILE A 150 0.73 -7.63 4.30
CA ILE A 150 2.02 -7.14 3.85
C ILE A 150 2.17 -7.48 2.37
N LYS A 151 2.70 -6.51 1.60
CA LYS A 151 3.06 -6.65 0.19
C LYS A 151 4.54 -6.34 0.02
N LEU A 152 5.27 -7.24 -0.63
CA LEU A 152 6.64 -7.00 -1.10
C LEU A 152 6.64 -7.14 -2.62
N TYR A 153 6.92 -6.06 -3.35
CA TYR A 153 6.73 -6.06 -4.81
C TYR A 153 7.73 -5.27 -5.64
N ASP A 154 7.81 -5.65 -6.92
CA ASP A 154 8.52 -4.94 -7.99
C ASP A 154 7.75 -3.66 -8.36
N VAL A 155 8.30 -2.53 -7.94
CA VAL A 155 7.73 -1.20 -8.22
C VAL A 155 7.77 -0.87 -9.70
N GLY A 156 8.82 -1.29 -10.42
CA GLY A 156 8.95 -1.07 -11.85
C GLY A 156 7.87 -1.80 -12.64
N LYS A 157 7.55 -3.04 -12.27
CA LYS A 157 6.42 -3.78 -12.87
C LYS A 157 5.09 -3.09 -12.56
N ASN A 158 4.83 -2.78 -11.29
CA ASN A 158 3.60 -2.10 -10.87
C ASN A 158 3.40 -0.75 -11.60
N ILE A 159 4.47 0.03 -11.82
CA ILE A 159 4.41 1.26 -12.62
C ILE A 159 4.01 0.97 -14.07
N ARG A 160 4.63 -0.01 -14.72
CA ARG A 160 4.31 -0.36 -16.12
C ARG A 160 2.88 -0.85 -16.30
N ASP A 161 2.34 -1.55 -15.31
CA ASP A 161 0.99 -2.10 -15.36
C ASP A 161 -0.09 -1.03 -15.08
N LYS A 162 0.18 -0.09 -14.15
CA LYS A 162 -0.79 0.95 -13.76
C LYS A 162 -0.76 2.20 -14.64
N HIS A 163 0.40 2.56 -15.18
CA HIS A 163 0.54 3.79 -15.95
C HIS A 163 0.45 3.53 -17.45
N ARG A 164 -0.45 4.27 -18.10
CA ARG A 164 -0.45 4.38 -19.56
C ARG A 164 0.75 5.20 -20.01
N LYS A 165 1.09 5.14 -21.31
CA LYS A 165 2.15 5.99 -21.89
C LYS A 165 1.98 7.47 -21.54
N SER A 166 0.73 7.94 -21.47
CA SER A 166 0.38 9.32 -21.12
C SER A 166 0.70 9.71 -19.68
N THR A 167 0.76 8.78 -18.72
CA THR A 167 0.96 9.08 -17.29
C THR A 167 2.33 8.63 -16.77
N LEU A 168 3.12 7.95 -17.61
CA LEU A 168 4.46 7.49 -17.27
C LEU A 168 5.48 8.63 -17.11
N HIS A 169 5.23 9.81 -17.68
CA HIS A 169 6.12 10.95 -17.52
C HIS A 169 6.14 11.46 -16.07
N LEU A 170 4.98 11.51 -15.41
CA LEU A 170 4.85 11.96 -14.02
C LEU A 170 5.76 11.19 -13.06
N VAL A 171 5.78 9.86 -13.18
CA VAL A 171 6.61 9.01 -12.30
C VAL A 171 8.10 9.10 -12.64
N LYS A 172 8.46 9.37 -13.91
CA LYS A 172 9.85 9.62 -14.30
C LYS A 172 10.35 10.97 -13.76
N GLU A 173 9.52 12.00 -13.80
CA GLU A 173 9.81 13.32 -13.23
C GLU A 173 9.97 13.23 -11.70
N ALA A 174 9.22 12.34 -11.05
CA ALA A 174 9.40 12.00 -9.64
C ALA A 174 10.69 11.20 -9.33
N GLY A 175 11.50 10.89 -10.35
CA GLY A 175 12.82 10.28 -10.20
C GLY A 175 12.88 8.78 -10.45
N TRP A 176 11.80 8.14 -10.90
CA TRP A 176 11.85 6.72 -11.26
C TRP A 176 12.72 6.50 -12.50
N LYS A 177 13.70 5.59 -12.38
CA LYS A 177 14.62 5.22 -13.47
C LYS A 177 14.31 3.82 -13.97
N LYS A 178 14.07 3.68 -15.28
CA LYS A 178 13.68 2.40 -15.89
C LYS A 178 14.73 1.29 -15.72
N ASP A 179 16.00 1.65 -15.74
CA ASP A 179 17.12 0.70 -15.72
C ASP A 179 17.59 0.35 -14.30
N HIS A 180 16.89 0.85 -13.28
CA HIS A 180 17.14 0.56 -11.87
C HIS A 180 16.07 -0.39 -11.34
N ASN A 181 16.43 -1.15 -10.29
CA ASN A 181 15.52 -2.08 -9.64
C ASN A 181 14.98 -1.47 -8.34
N TYR A 182 13.65 -1.38 -8.23
CA TYR A 182 13.00 -0.82 -7.06
C TYR A 182 12.05 -1.84 -6.45
N ILE A 183 12.15 -1.99 -5.13
CA ILE A 183 11.26 -2.81 -4.32
C ILE A 183 10.44 -1.91 -3.42
N ARG A 184 9.19 -2.29 -3.19
CA ARG A 184 8.36 -1.69 -2.16
C ARG A 184 7.96 -2.73 -1.15
N PHE A 185 8.23 -2.40 0.10
CA PHE A 185 7.70 -3.08 1.27
C PHE A 185 6.55 -2.24 1.84
N GLU A 186 5.36 -2.81 1.93
CA GLU A 186 4.14 -2.09 2.32
C GLU A 186 3.29 -2.93 3.24
N VAL A 187 2.81 -2.32 4.32
CA VAL A 187 1.88 -2.92 5.28
C VAL A 187 0.54 -2.21 5.16
N VAL A 188 -0.52 -3.01 5.03
CA VAL A 188 -1.91 -2.58 5.06
C VAL A 188 -2.46 -2.90 6.43
N TYR A 189 -2.68 -1.88 7.25
CA TYR A 189 -3.27 -1.99 8.57
C TYR A 189 -4.78 -1.96 8.44
N LYS A 190 -5.45 -3.11 8.66
CA LYS A 190 -6.92 -3.22 8.60
C LYS A 190 -7.60 -2.81 9.93
N SER A 191 -6.80 -2.65 10.99
CA SER A 191 -7.19 -2.12 12.30
C SER A 191 -6.10 -1.17 12.84
N PRO A 192 -5.96 0.05 12.31
CA PRO A 192 -4.94 1.02 12.75
C PRO A 192 -5.03 1.40 14.23
N GLU A 193 -6.17 1.17 14.89
CA GLU A 193 -6.35 1.33 16.33
C GLU A 193 -5.39 0.46 17.16
N LEU A 194 -4.92 -0.67 16.62
CA LEU A 194 -3.92 -1.52 17.27
C LEU A 194 -2.59 -0.77 17.49
N LEU A 195 -2.22 0.10 16.56
CA LEU A 195 -1.03 0.96 16.66
C LEU A 195 -1.27 2.18 17.55
N ASN A 196 -2.52 2.47 17.91
CA ASN A 196 -2.90 3.61 18.74
C ASN A 196 -3.46 3.18 20.10
N ASN A 197 -2.86 2.15 20.72
CA ASN A 197 -3.26 1.64 22.03
C ASN A 197 -4.76 1.29 22.12
N GLN A 198 -5.29 0.63 21.09
CA GLN A 198 -6.71 0.27 20.94
C GLN A 198 -7.69 1.46 20.87
N LYS A 199 -7.18 2.69 20.74
CA LYS A 199 -8.02 3.88 20.57
C LYS A 199 -8.23 4.17 19.09
N PRO A 200 -9.41 4.69 18.69
CA PRO A 200 -9.62 5.14 17.33
C PRO A 200 -8.52 6.12 16.89
N LEU A 201 -7.91 5.86 15.75
CA LEU A 201 -6.98 6.79 15.12
C LEU A 201 -7.77 7.80 14.29
N LEU A 202 -7.67 9.08 14.62
CA LEU A 202 -8.32 10.14 13.84
C LEU A 202 -7.38 10.63 12.74
N TYR A 203 -7.95 11.12 11.63
CA TYR A 203 -7.19 11.59 10.49
C TYR A 203 -6.20 12.72 10.86
N LYS A 204 -6.64 13.69 11.68
CA LYS A 204 -5.78 14.78 12.16
C LYS A 204 -4.54 14.32 12.93
N ASP A 205 -4.63 13.19 13.63
CA ASP A 205 -3.58 12.67 14.50
C ASP A 205 -2.52 11.86 13.73
N LEU A 206 -2.86 11.47 12.50
CA LEU A 206 -2.08 10.55 11.67
C LEU A 206 -0.67 11.08 11.35
N PHE A 207 -0.53 12.39 11.19
CA PHE A 207 0.71 13.04 10.75
C PHE A 207 1.49 13.69 11.89
N THR A 208 1.14 13.38 13.15
CA THR A 208 1.96 13.79 14.30
C THR A 208 3.27 13.02 14.30
N ASP A 209 4.36 13.65 14.76
CA ASP A 209 5.68 13.01 14.83
C ASP A 209 5.63 11.67 15.56
N ARG A 210 4.90 11.62 16.69
CA ARG A 210 4.66 10.39 17.44
C ARG A 210 4.06 9.27 16.56
N MET A 211 3.03 9.58 15.77
CA MET A 211 2.40 8.54 14.94
C MET A 211 3.31 8.11 13.80
N LEU A 212 4.06 9.04 13.20
CA LEU A 212 5.07 8.70 12.20
C LEU A 212 6.13 7.75 12.75
N ASP A 213 6.61 7.99 13.98
CA ASP A 213 7.56 7.11 14.65
C ASP A 213 6.98 5.71 14.86
N VAL A 214 5.74 5.61 15.37
CA VAL A 214 5.03 4.32 15.54
C VAL A 214 4.93 3.55 14.22
N PHE A 215 4.52 4.21 13.14
CA PHE A 215 4.43 3.55 11.83
C PHE A 215 5.79 3.14 11.28
N ASN A 216 6.86 3.90 11.53
CA ASN A 216 8.21 3.57 11.10
C ASN A 216 8.78 2.38 11.88
N GLU A 217 8.62 2.38 13.20
CA GLU A 217 9.04 1.29 14.08
C GLU A 217 8.29 0.01 13.73
N ASP A 218 6.96 0.07 13.58
CA ASP A 218 6.18 -1.11 13.20
C ASP A 218 6.56 -1.60 11.80
N LEU A 219 6.71 -0.72 10.81
CA LEU A 219 7.15 -1.12 9.46
C LEU A 219 8.48 -1.89 9.51
N TYR A 220 9.42 -1.47 10.37
CA TYR A 220 10.68 -2.18 10.57
C TYR A 220 10.48 -3.53 11.25
N CYS A 221 9.65 -3.61 12.30
CA CYS A 221 9.28 -4.86 12.95
C CYS A 221 8.63 -5.84 11.98
N GLN A 222 7.67 -5.38 11.17
CA GLN A 222 6.98 -6.20 10.18
C GLN A 222 7.92 -6.69 9.08
N TYR A 223 8.91 -5.88 8.69
CA TYR A 223 9.93 -6.31 7.74
C TYR A 223 10.83 -7.41 8.32
N ASN A 224 11.18 -7.33 9.60
CA ASN A 224 12.03 -8.33 10.27
C ASN A 224 11.35 -9.69 10.45
N ARG A 225 10.02 -9.74 10.47
CA ARG A 225 9.24 -11.00 10.52
C ARG A 225 9.31 -11.82 9.24
N ILE A 226 9.82 -11.24 8.14
CA ILE A 226 9.95 -11.93 6.86
C ILE A 226 11.39 -12.40 6.73
N THR A 227 11.59 -13.71 6.81
CA THR A 227 12.91 -14.34 6.78
C THR A 227 13.56 -14.13 5.42
N LYS A 228 14.73 -13.50 5.43
CA LYS A 228 15.64 -13.45 4.28
C LYS A 228 16.43 -14.75 4.25
N LYS A 229 16.05 -15.69 3.39
CA LYS A 229 17.00 -16.74 3.02
C LYS A 229 18.01 -16.10 2.07
N GLN A 230 19.31 -16.34 2.30
CA GLN A 230 20.30 -16.07 1.26
C GLN A 230 19.84 -16.81 0.01
N THR A 231 19.51 -16.07 -1.05
CA THR A 231 19.07 -16.66 -2.30
C THR A 231 20.28 -17.35 -2.91
N LEU A 232 20.29 -18.69 -2.85
CA LEU A 232 21.17 -19.47 -3.70
C LEU A 232 20.62 -19.38 -5.12
N ASP A 233 21.35 -18.70 -6.00
CA ASP A 233 21.06 -18.76 -7.44
C ASP A 233 21.26 -20.21 -7.88
N ILE A 234 20.16 -20.95 -8.03
CA ILE A 234 20.20 -22.33 -8.52
C ILE A 234 20.70 -22.27 -9.96
N PRO A 235 21.82 -22.95 -10.29
CA PRO A 235 22.37 -22.98 -11.64
C PRO A 235 21.32 -23.46 -12.63
N LYS A 236 21.04 -22.66 -13.66
CA LYS A 236 20.04 -22.97 -14.68
C LYS A 236 20.62 -23.75 -15.85
N THR A 237 21.95 -23.79 -15.95
CA THR A 237 22.65 -24.51 -17.00
C THR A 237 23.79 -25.36 -16.44
N LYS A 238 24.14 -26.44 -17.14
CA LYS A 238 25.28 -27.31 -16.77
C LYS A 238 26.62 -26.55 -16.70
N LYS A 239 26.74 -25.43 -17.43
CA LYS A 239 27.93 -24.56 -17.40
C LYS A 239 28.08 -23.77 -16.11
N GLU A 240 26.98 -23.56 -15.38
CA GLU A 240 26.94 -22.84 -14.09
C GLU A 240 27.21 -23.79 -12.89
N LEU A 241 27.26 -25.11 -13.13
CA LEU A 241 27.58 -26.17 -12.15
C LEU A 241 29.05 -26.58 -12.23
N GLY A 242 29.96 -25.65 -11.93
CA GLY A 242 31.36 -26.00 -11.67
C GLY A 242 31.52 -26.65 -10.29
N THR A 243 32.59 -27.42 -10.08
CA THR A 243 32.88 -28.04 -8.77
C THR A 243 32.91 -27.01 -7.63
N GLY A 244 33.44 -25.81 -7.88
CA GLY A 244 33.45 -24.72 -6.90
C GLY A 244 32.05 -24.15 -6.59
N SER A 245 31.14 -24.08 -7.57
CA SER A 245 29.76 -23.61 -7.32
C SER A 245 28.95 -24.66 -6.56
N ILE A 246 29.16 -25.95 -6.82
CA ILE A 246 28.55 -27.04 -6.04
C ILE A 246 28.97 -26.95 -4.56
N ILE A 247 30.27 -26.75 -4.28
CA ILE A 247 30.78 -26.63 -2.90
C ILE A 247 30.20 -25.38 -2.20
N LEU A 248 30.12 -24.25 -2.90
CA LEU A 248 29.50 -23.02 -2.36
C LEU A 248 28.00 -23.20 -2.08
N HIS A 249 27.28 -23.92 -2.94
CA HIS A 249 25.86 -24.23 -2.74
C HIS A 249 25.65 -25.14 -1.52
N VAL A 250 26.45 -26.19 -1.38
CA VAL A 250 26.39 -27.08 -0.20
C VAL A 250 26.75 -26.34 1.09
N LEU A 251 27.76 -25.46 1.06
CA LEU A 251 28.12 -24.63 2.21
C LEU A 251 27.02 -23.65 2.59
N ALA A 252 26.43 -22.97 1.61
CA ALA A 252 25.32 -22.06 1.84
C ALA A 252 24.06 -22.80 2.34
N GLU A 253 23.78 -24.01 1.84
CA GLU A 253 22.72 -24.88 2.37
C GLU A 253 22.99 -25.25 3.84
N SER A 254 24.23 -25.60 4.20
CA SER A 254 24.60 -25.95 5.58
C SER A 254 24.56 -24.79 6.57
N LEU A 255 24.57 -23.55 6.08
CA LEU A 255 24.44 -22.32 6.88
C LEU A 255 22.97 -21.86 7.02
N LEU A 256 22.05 -22.54 6.32
CA LEU A 256 20.61 -22.29 6.37
C LEU A 256 19.86 -23.27 7.30
N GLU A 257 20.56 -24.27 7.86
CA GLU A 257 20.12 -25.16 8.95
C GLU A 257 20.50 -24.59 10.33
#